data_AF-A0A3D4ZQJ5-F1
#
_entry.id   AF-A0A3D4ZQJ5-F1
#
_cell.length_a   1.000
_cell.length_b   1.000
_cell.length_c   1.000
_cell.angle_alpha   90.00
_cell.angle_beta   90.00
_cell.angle_gamma   90.00
#
_symmetry.space_group_name_H-M   'P 1'
#
loop_
_entity.id
_entity.type
_entity.pdbx_description
1 polymer ?
#
loop_
_entity_poly.entity_id
_entity_poly.type
_entity_poly.pdbx_seq_one_letter_code
_entity_poly.pdbx_strand_id
1 'polypeptide(L)'
;MNLILDGHCYKYELESLANMFFHENKVRVVEEKDFGQEEYLYTQYTPESDGTVLLKVVTKIDGKLREECFRGKPDEKDPDRFCEYHLCRMLYRQLD
;
A
#
# COMPACT_ATOMS: atom_id res chain seq x y z
N MET A 1 -9.32 -7.56 -8.05
CA MET A 1 -7.94 -7.22 -7.69
C MET A 1 -7.58 -7.76 -6.30
N ASN A 2 -6.44 -8.43 -6.17
CA ASN A 2 -5.96 -8.90 -4.88
C ASN A 2 -5.09 -7.84 -4.19
N LEU A 3 -5.31 -7.63 -2.90
CA LEU A 3 -4.55 -6.73 -2.03
C LEU A 3 -3.56 -7.55 -1.21
N ILE A 4 -2.27 -7.36 -1.47
CA ILE A 4 -1.17 -8.01 -0.78
C ILE A 4 -0.60 -7.01 0.24
N LEU A 5 -0.71 -7.33 1.53
CA LEU A 5 -0.22 -6.51 2.62
C LEU A 5 1.05 -7.12 3.21
N ASP A 6 2.14 -6.36 3.22
CA ASP A 6 3.45 -6.83 3.68
C ASP A 6 4.01 -5.92 4.79
N GLY A 7 4.17 -6.47 5.99
CA GLY A 7 4.70 -5.74 7.14
C GLY A 7 3.73 -4.78 7.85
N HIS A 8 2.51 -4.60 7.34
CA HIS A 8 1.50 -3.71 7.94
C HIS A 8 0.77 -4.34 9.14
N CYS A 9 0.49 -3.54 10.16
CA CYS A 9 -0.31 -3.94 11.33
C CYS A 9 -1.81 -3.58 11.20
N TYR A 10 -2.18 -2.70 10.27
CA TYR A 10 -3.52 -2.10 10.11
C TYR A 10 -4.22 -2.58 8.82
N LYS A 11 -4.63 -3.86 8.81
CA LYS A 11 -5.18 -4.51 7.60
C LYS A 11 -6.51 -3.90 7.14
N TYR A 12 -7.41 -3.57 8.07
CA TYR A 12 -8.77 -3.10 7.75
C TYR A 12 -8.78 -1.70 7.14
N GLU A 13 -7.90 -0.83 7.62
CA GLU A 13 -7.73 0.54 7.15
C GLU A 13 -7.22 0.54 5.70
N LEU A 14 -6.22 -0.29 5.40
CA LEU A 14 -5.68 -0.42 4.04
C LEU A 14 -6.65 -1.09 3.08
N GLU A 15 -7.39 -2.09 3.53
CA GLU A 15 -8.48 -2.67 2.74
C GLU A 15 -9.55 -1.62 2.43
N SER A 16 -9.91 -0.77 3.40
CA SER A 16 -10.90 0.30 3.20
C SER A 16 -10.39 1.36 2.22
N LEU A 17 -9.13 1.79 2.35
CA LEU A 17 -8.50 2.73 1.41
C LEU A 17 -8.42 2.13 -0.01
N ALA A 18 -8.03 0.87 -0.13
CA ALA A 18 -7.98 0.19 -1.43
C ALA A 18 -9.36 0.08 -2.06
N ASN A 19 -10.40 -0.30 -1.30
CA ASN A 19 -11.78 -0.32 -1.80
C ASN A 19 -12.29 1.06 -2.20
N MET A 20 -11.84 2.13 -1.53
CA MET A 20 -12.21 3.51 -1.89
C MET A 20 -11.61 3.94 -3.22
N PHE A 21 -10.29 3.73 -3.42
CA PHE A 21 -9.61 4.19 -4.63
C PHE A 21 -9.85 3.28 -5.84
N PHE A 22 -9.96 1.97 -5.63
CA PHE A 22 -10.16 0.97 -6.69
C PHE A 22 -11.56 0.35 -6.63
N HIS A 23 -12.57 1.18 -6.38
CA HIS A 23 -13.96 0.74 -6.16
C HIS A 23 -14.57 -0.03 -7.33
N GLU A 24 -14.08 0.17 -8.56
CA GLU A 24 -14.51 -0.60 -9.73
C GLU A 24 -13.96 -2.04 -9.72
N ASN A 25 -12.84 -2.26 -9.03
CA ASN A 25 -12.24 -3.58 -8.85
C ASN A 25 -12.68 -4.14 -7.50
N LYS A 26 -13.29 -5.33 -7.47
CA LYS A 26 -13.52 -6.02 -6.19
C LYS A 26 -12.16 -6.32 -5.53
N VAL A 27 -11.83 -5.58 -4.47
CA VAL A 27 -10.61 -5.74 -3.68
C VAL A 27 -10.78 -6.91 -2.71
N ARG A 28 -9.76 -7.76 -2.59
CA ARG A 28 -9.72 -8.84 -1.61
C ARG A 28 -8.34 -8.92 -1.00
N VAL A 29 -8.24 -8.86 0.33
CA VAL A 29 -6.98 -9.08 1.02
C VAL A 29 -6.57 -10.55 0.87
N VAL A 30 -5.32 -10.79 0.48
CA VAL A 30 -4.75 -12.14 0.36
C VAL A 30 -3.49 -12.27 1.21
N GLU A 31 -3.24 -13.46 1.74
CA GLU A 31 -2.05 -13.75 2.53
C GLU A 31 -0.86 -14.19 1.68
N GLU A 32 -1.14 -14.83 0.53
CA GLU A 32 -0.11 -15.30 -0.39
C GLU A 32 0.35 -14.18 -1.34
N LYS A 33 1.67 -14.04 -1.48
CA LYS A 33 2.30 -13.06 -2.37
C LYS A 33 2.38 -13.62 -3.80
N ASP A 34 1.27 -13.59 -4.52
CA ASP A 34 1.22 -13.98 -5.93
C ASP A 34 1.25 -12.74 -6.85
N PHE A 35 2.44 -12.41 -7.35
CA PHE A 35 2.65 -11.31 -8.31
C PHE A 35 2.44 -11.73 -9.77
N GLY A 36 2.12 -13.00 -10.03
CA GLY A 36 1.83 -13.53 -11.37
C GLY A 36 0.45 -13.15 -11.88
N GLN A 37 -0.43 -12.68 -11.00
CA GLN A 37 -1.82 -12.37 -11.31
C GLN A 37 -1.98 -11.21 -12.30
N GLU A 38 -3.11 -11.20 -13.00
CA GLU A 38 -3.45 -10.12 -13.93
C GLU A 38 -3.60 -8.78 -13.22
N GLU A 39 -4.26 -8.77 -12.06
CA GLU A 39 -4.52 -7.57 -11.27
C GLU A 39 -4.16 -7.72 -9.79
N TYR A 40 -3.27 -6.86 -9.29
CA TYR A 40 -2.97 -6.78 -7.87
C TYR A 40 -2.63 -5.36 -7.42
N LEU A 41 -2.85 -5.13 -6.13
CA LEU A 41 -2.32 -4.01 -5.36
C LEU A 41 -1.43 -4.60 -4.27
N TYR A 42 -0.17 -4.21 -4.26
CA TYR A 42 0.80 -4.58 -3.24
C TYR A 42 1.17 -3.36 -2.42
N THR A 43 1.18 -3.51 -1.11
CA THR A 43 1.68 -2.47 -0.20
C THR A 43 2.66 -3.07 0.79
N GLN A 44 3.74 -2.34 1.07
CA GLN A 44 4.78 -2.73 2.01
C GLN A 44 5.02 -1.65 3.05
N TYR A 45 5.24 -2.07 4.28
CA TYR A 45 5.79 -1.27 5.36
C TYR A 45 7.06 -1.94 5.87
N THR A 46 8.15 -1.17 6.00
CA THR A 46 9.42 -1.65 6.56
C THR A 46 10.01 -0.58 7.47
N PRO A 47 10.07 -0.82 8.79
CA PRO A 47 10.78 0.07 9.70
C PRO A 47 12.29 -0.14 9.57
N GLU A 48 13.06 0.94 9.66
CA GLU A 48 14.52 0.92 9.60
C GLU A 48 15.16 1.29 10.94
N SER A 49 16.42 0.91 11.13
CA SER A 49 17.14 1.07 12.40
C SER A 49 17.43 2.53 12.78
N ASP A 50 17.39 3.46 11.82
CA ASP A 50 17.56 4.90 12.03
C ASP A 50 16.25 5.62 12.42
N GLY A 51 15.17 4.84 12.60
CA GLY A 51 13.84 5.32 12.93
C GLY A 51 13.06 5.86 11.71
N THR A 52 13.58 5.69 10.49
CA THR A 52 12.79 5.94 9.28
C THR A 52 11.93 4.74 8.92
N VAL A 53 10.94 4.96 8.06
CA VAL A 53 10.08 3.93 7.49
C VAL A 53 10.18 3.97 5.97
N LEU A 54 10.23 2.80 5.36
CA LEU A 54 10.08 2.60 3.93
C LEU A 54 8.65 2.10 3.66
N LEU A 55 7.96 2.81 2.78
CA LEU A 55 6.65 2.47 2.26
C LEU A 55 6.77 2.20 0.76
N LYS A 56 6.12 1.13 0.29
CA LYS A 56 6.03 0.81 -1.13
C LYS A 56 4.59 0.52 -1.50
N VAL A 57 4.17 1.03 -2.66
CA VAL A 57 2.88 0.73 -3.29
C VAL A 57 3.15 0.31 -4.72
N VAL A 58 2.57 -0.80 -5.14
CA VAL A 58 2.64 -1.29 -6.52
C VAL A 58 1.24 -1.67 -6.98
N THR A 59 0.83 -1.20 -8.13
CA THR A 59 -0.39 -1.67 -8.80
C THR A 59 -0.05 -2.31 -10.13
N LYS A 60 -0.72 -3.42 -10.42
CA LYS A 60 -0.81 -3.98 -11.76
C LYS A 60 -2.29 -4.04 -12.11
N ILE A 61 -2.72 -3.25 -13.09
CA ILE A 61 -4.12 -3.18 -13.55
C ILE A 61 -4.08 -3.04 -15.08
N ASP A 62 -4.89 -3.82 -15.79
CA ASP A 62 -4.93 -3.84 -17.27
C ASP A 62 -3.53 -3.99 -17.92
N GLY A 63 -2.67 -4.80 -17.30
CA GLY A 63 -1.29 -5.02 -17.75
C GLY A 63 -0.33 -3.86 -17.52
N LYS A 64 -0.78 -2.73 -16.96
CA LYS A 64 0.07 -1.60 -16.59
C LYS A 64 0.58 -1.77 -15.16
N LEU A 65 1.90 -1.78 -15.01
CA LEU A 65 2.57 -1.80 -13.71
C LEU A 65 2.95 -0.38 -13.30
N ARG A 66 2.60 0.02 -12.09
CA ARG A 66 2.97 1.30 -11.47
C ARG A 66 3.55 1.04 -10.11
N GLU A 67 4.58 1.79 -9.75
CA GLU A 67 5.30 1.64 -8.48
C GLU A 67 5.61 3.02 -7.90
N GLU A 68 5.35 3.19 -6.60
CA GLU A 68 5.81 4.32 -5.81
C GLU A 68 6.49 3.82 -4.54
N CYS A 69 7.60 4.46 -4.19
CA CYS A 69 8.33 4.23 -2.97
C CYS A 69 8.48 5.54 -2.21
N PHE A 70 8.32 5.49 -0.89
CA PHE A 70 8.53 6.61 0.00
C PHE A 70 9.38 6.18 1.19
N ARG A 71 10.39 6.98 1.53
CA ARG A 71 11.19 6.81 2.73
C ARG A 71 11.14 8.09 3.53
N GLY A 72 10.80 8.01 4.80
CA GLY A 72 10.64 9.19 5.64
C GLY A 72 10.68 8.85 7.12
N LYS A 73 10.89 9.87 7.95
CA LYS A 73 10.92 9.72 9.41
C LYS A 73 9.57 10.13 9.99
N PRO A 74 8.81 9.22 10.62
CA PRO A 74 7.59 9.58 11.34
C PRO A 74 7.90 10.49 12.54
N ASP A 75 6.93 11.31 12.93
CA ASP A 75 6.98 12.04 14.20
C ASP A 75 6.84 11.05 15.36
N GLU A 76 7.53 11.30 16.47
CA GLU A 76 7.51 10.46 17.67
C GLU A 76 6.11 10.38 18.30
N LYS A 77 5.27 11.38 18.06
CA LYS A 77 3.94 11.46 18.68
C LYS A 77 2.88 10.59 18.00
N ASP A 78 2.99 10.37 16.69
CA ASP A 78 1.95 9.68 15.91
C ASP A 78 2.53 9.09 14.59
N PRO A 79 3.27 7.98 14.69
CA PRO A 79 3.91 7.35 13.53
C PRO A 79 2.90 6.72 12.57
N ASP A 80 1.76 6.27 13.07
CA ASP A 80 0.72 5.62 12.28
C ASP A 80 0.06 6.62 11.33
N ARG A 81 -0.33 7.80 11.83
CA ARG A 81 -0.91 8.86 11.00
C ARG A 81 0.04 9.35 9.91
N PHE A 82 1.34 9.39 10.19
CA PHE A 82 2.35 9.69 9.18
C PHE A 82 2.34 8.65 8.04
N CYS A 83 2.33 7.37 8.40
CA CYS A 83 2.29 6.28 7.42
C CYS A 83 0.99 6.26 6.62
N GLU A 84 -0.16 6.40 7.29
CA GLU A 84 -1.48 6.46 6.66
C GLU A 84 -1.58 7.60 5.64
N TYR A 85 -1.11 8.80 6.00
CA TYR A 85 -1.09 9.95 5.09
C TYR A 85 -0.28 9.64 3.83
N HIS A 86 0.93 9.08 3.99
CA HIS A 86 1.79 8.78 2.87
C HIS A 86 1.26 7.62 2.01
N LEU A 87 0.74 6.56 2.61
CA LEU A 87 0.09 5.46 1.89
C LEU A 87 -1.12 5.94 1.10
N CYS A 88 -1.98 6.77 1.70
CA CYS A 88 -3.14 7.36 1.03
C CYS A 88 -2.72 8.19 -0.20
N ARG A 89 -1.70 9.05 -0.04
CA ARG A 89 -1.14 9.84 -1.14
C ARG A 89 -0.57 8.96 -2.26
N MET A 90 0.17 7.91 -1.90
CA MET A 90 0.78 6.99 -2.86
C MET A 90 -0.27 6.19 -3.62
N LEU A 91 -1.32 5.72 -2.95
CA LEU A 91 -2.46 5.02 -3.55
C LEU A 91 -3.21 5.92 -4.53
N TYR A 92 -3.50 7.17 -4.15
CA TYR A 92 -4.16 8.14 -5.03
C TYR A 92 -3.39 8.34 -6.35
N ARG A 93 -2.05 8.45 -6.28
CA ARG A 93 -1.19 8.60 -7.47
C ARG A 93 -1.20 7.37 -8.39
N GLN A 94 -1.64 6.21 -7.91
CA GLN A 94 -1.80 5.04 -8.77
C GLN A 94 -2.99 5.16 -9.73
N LEU A 95 -3.88 6.14 -9.53
CA LEU A 95 -5.06 6.37 -10.38
C LEU A 95 -4.77 7.22 -11.64
N ASP A 96 -3.63 7.91 -11.71
CA ASP A 96 -3.24 8.83 -12.82
C ASP A 96 -2.66 8.11 -14.05
#